data_AF-A0A1Y1Q6L8-F1
#
_entry.id   AF-A0A1Y1Q6L8-F1
#
_cell.length_a   1.000
_cell.length_b   1.000
_cell.length_c   1.000
_cell.angle_alpha   90.00
_cell.angle_beta   90.00
_cell.angle_gamma   90.00
#
_symmetry.space_group_name_H-M   'P 1'
#
loop_
_entity.id
_entity.type
_entity.pdbx_description
1 polymer ?
#
loop_
_entity_poly.entity_id
_entity_poly.type
_entity_poly.pdbx_seq_one_letter_code
_entity_poly.pdbx_strand_id
1 'polypeptide(L)'
;METPALVANIGWLAIQLVLANGGCCFLPVRLAQPFLMTGQLFPVLGAPEYDHPAYMVYPQKAESMVLEQAVQGLREVAKQQGAWQS
;
A
#
# COMPACT_ATOMS: atom_id res chain seq x y z
N MET A 1 24.53 7.35 16.59
CA MET A 1 23.93 6.04 16.92
C MET A 1 22.89 5.76 15.86
N GLU A 2 23.21 4.92 14.90
CA GLU A 2 22.29 4.54 13.82
C GLU A 2 21.31 3.52 14.39
N THR A 3 20.03 3.85 14.44
CA THR A 3 18.99 2.90 14.84
C THR A 3 18.86 1.82 13.77
N PRO A 4 18.88 0.52 14.12
CA PRO A 4 18.75 -0.54 13.13
C PRO A 4 17.40 -0.42 12.42
N ALA A 5 17.40 -0.48 11.09
CA ALA A 5 16.19 -0.46 10.29
C ALA A 5 15.39 -1.74 10.58
N LEU A 6 14.24 -1.59 11.25
CA LEU A 6 13.33 -2.70 11.51
C LEU A 6 12.46 -2.94 10.28
N VAL A 7 12.73 -4.04 9.57
CA VAL A 7 11.97 -4.43 8.37
C VAL A 7 10.71 -5.17 8.81
N ALA A 8 9.56 -4.52 8.73
CA ALA A 8 8.27 -5.16 8.93
C ALA A 8 7.63 -5.47 7.56
N ASN A 9 7.37 -6.74 7.28
CA ASN A 9 6.68 -7.18 6.06
C ASN A 9 5.16 -6.91 6.10
N ILE A 10 4.68 -6.24 7.14
CA ILE A 10 3.27 -5.90 7.35
C ILE A 10 3.23 -4.42 7.70
N GLY A 11 2.73 -3.59 6.78
CA GLY A 11 2.71 -2.13 6.95
C GLY A 11 2.06 -1.67 8.26
N TRP A 12 1.10 -2.44 8.80
CA TRP A 12 0.46 -2.14 10.09
C TRP A 12 1.47 -2.15 11.25
N LEU A 13 2.41 -3.10 11.26
CA LEU A 13 3.42 -3.18 12.31
C LEU A 13 4.39 -1.98 12.25
N ALA A 14 4.77 -1.55 11.05
CA ALA A 14 5.59 -0.35 10.86
C ALA A 14 4.94 0.91 11.43
N ILE A 15 3.62 1.05 11.32
CA ILE A 15 2.86 2.14 11.95
C ILE A 15 2.92 2.05 13.47
N GLN A 16 2.64 0.88 14.04
CA GLN A 16 2.69 0.70 15.50
C GLN A 16 4.07 1.04 16.07
N LEU A 17 5.14 0.67 15.37
CA LEU A 17 6.51 0.95 15.78
C LEU A 17 6.83 2.44 15.77
N VAL A 18 6.47 3.15 14.70
CA VAL A 18 6.70 4.59 14.59
C VAL A 18 5.84 5.38 15.57
N LEU A 19 4.59 4.98 15.79
CA LEU A 19 3.73 5.64 16.79
C LEU A 19 4.22 5.40 18.23
N ALA A 20 4.77 4.22 18.53
CA ALA A 20 5.23 3.88 19.89
C ALA A 20 6.64 4.39 20.22
N ASN A 21 7.55 4.38 19.25
CA ASN A 21 8.98 4.65 19.47
C ASN A 21 9.50 5.88 18.71
N GLY A 22 8.66 6.52 17.89
CA GLY A 22 9.09 7.55 16.95
C GLY A 22 9.87 6.98 15.76
N GLY A 23 10.45 7.87 14.95
CA GLY A 23 11.24 7.52 13.78
C GLY A 23 10.50 7.75 12.46
N CYS A 24 11.02 7.14 11.39
CA CYS A 24 10.46 7.23 10.05
C CYS A 24 10.32 5.84 9.42
N CYS A 25 9.33 5.68 8.55
CA CYS A 25 9.13 4.45 7.79
C CYS A 25 8.48 4.76 6.44
N PHE A 26 8.73 3.90 5.46
CA PHE A 26 8.01 3.91 4.19
C PHE A 26 6.72 3.10 4.34
N LEU A 27 5.59 3.74 4.05
CA LEU A 27 4.26 3.16 4.21
C LEU A 27 3.45 3.34 2.93
N PRO A 28 2.60 2.35 2.57
CA PRO A 28 1.57 2.58 1.57
C PRO A 28 0.67 3.73 2.01
N VAL A 29 0.39 4.68 1.09
CA VAL A 29 -0.42 5.88 1.38
C VAL A 29 -1.75 5.54 2.03
N ARG A 30 -2.45 4.50 1.55
CA ARG A 30 -3.73 4.05 2.13
C ARG A 30 -3.66 3.71 3.61
N LEU A 31 -2.50 3.22 4.07
CA LEU A 31 -2.31 2.85 5.46
C LEU A 31 -1.91 4.06 6.32
N ALA A 32 -1.15 5.00 5.76
CA ALA A 32 -0.74 6.22 6.44
C ALA A 32 -1.86 7.28 6.50
N GLN A 33 -2.78 7.29 5.53
CA GLN A 33 -3.80 8.33 5.34
C GLN A 33 -4.60 8.70 6.60
N PRO A 34 -5.12 7.74 7.40
CA PRO A 34 -5.85 8.08 8.62
C PRO A 34 -4.98 8.86 9.62
N PHE A 35 -3.69 8.49 9.74
CA PHE A 35 -2.74 9.10 10.68
C PHE A 35 -2.17 10.42 10.19
N LEU A 36 -2.11 10.61 8.87
CA LEU A 36 -1.80 11.91 8.26
C LEU A 36 -2.93 12.91 8.53
N MET A 37 -4.20 12.46 8.40
CA MET A 37 -5.37 13.31 8.65
C MET A 37 -5.52 13.72 10.12
N THR A 38 -5.10 12.87 11.06
CA THR A 38 -5.12 13.17 12.49
C THR A 38 -3.87 13.89 12.98
N GLY A 39 -2.87 14.12 12.11
CA GLY A 39 -1.60 14.75 12.48
C GLY A 39 -0.70 13.87 13.38
N GLN A 40 -0.95 12.57 13.42
CA GLN A 40 -0.11 11.61 14.16
C GLN A 40 1.12 11.18 13.36
N LEU A 41 1.05 11.25 12.02
CA LEU A 41 2.18 11.08 11.11
C LEU A 41 2.34 12.31 10.23
N PHE A 42 3.57 12.53 9.76
CA PHE A 42 3.92 13.64 8.88
C PHE A 42 4.70 13.11 7.67
N PRO A 43 4.43 13.63 6.45
CA PRO A 43 5.21 13.27 5.29
C PRO A 43 6.64 13.84 5.39
N VAL A 44 7.63 13.04 5.01
CA VAL A 44 9.03 13.48 4.95
C VAL A 44 9.30 14.12 3.60
N LEU A 45 9.60 15.43 3.58
CA LEU A 45 9.90 16.16 2.36
C LEU A 45 11.17 15.61 1.69
N GLY A 46 11.09 15.34 0.38
CA GLY A 46 12.21 14.83 -0.42
C GLY A 46 12.46 13.32 -0.29
N ALA A 47 11.58 12.59 0.40
CA ALA A 47 11.63 11.13 0.39
C ALA A 47 11.24 10.58 -1.00
N PRO A 48 11.87 9.49 -1.47
CA PRO A 48 11.50 8.85 -2.73
C PRO A 48 10.11 8.23 -2.63
N GLU A 49 9.33 8.37 -3.70
CA GLU A 49 8.06 7.66 -3.88
C GLU A 49 8.30 6.36 -4.65
N TYR A 50 7.63 5.29 -4.22
CA TYR A 50 7.73 3.99 -4.85
C TYR A 50 6.35 3.53 -5.31
N ASP A 51 6.24 3.18 -6.59
CA ASP A 51 5.05 2.51 -7.09
C ASP A 51 5.01 1.08 -6.55
N HIS A 52 3.85 0.70 -6.00
CA HIS A 52 3.62 -0.65 -5.52
C HIS A 52 2.60 -1.36 -6.42
N PRO A 53 3.05 -2.05 -7.48
CA PRO A 53 2.15 -2.71 -8.42
C PRO A 53 1.40 -3.87 -7.75
N ALA A 54 0.10 -3.92 -7.95
CA ALA A 54 -0.74 -5.05 -7.57
C ALA A 54 -0.82 -6.04 -8.73
N TYR A 55 -0.56 -7.32 -8.45
CA TYR A 55 -0.63 -8.40 -9.44
C TYR A 55 -1.79 -9.34 -9.16
N MET A 56 -2.43 -9.82 -10.20
CA MET A 56 -3.51 -10.80 -10.14
C MET A 56 -3.04 -12.10 -10.79
N VAL A 57 -3.07 -13.21 -10.04
CA VAL A 57 -2.58 -14.52 -10.47
C VAL A 57 -3.77 -15.49 -10.54
N TYR A 58 -3.99 -16.08 -11.71
CA TYR A 58 -5.07 -17.04 -11.95
C TYR A 58 -4.66 -18.08 -13.01
N PRO A 59 -5.28 -19.27 -13.03
CA PRO A 59 -4.93 -20.32 -13.99
C PRO A 59 -5.27 -19.91 -15.43
N GLN A 60 -4.36 -20.15 -16.37
CA GLN A 60 -4.53 -19.78 -17.78
C GLN A 60 -5.62 -20.60 -18.51
N LYS A 61 -5.91 -21.82 -18.04
CA LYS A 61 -6.88 -22.76 -18.65
C LYS A 61 -8.15 -22.95 -17.81
N ALA A 62 -8.50 -21.99 -16.99
CA ALA A 62 -9.77 -22.04 -16.28
C ALA A 62 -10.88 -21.58 -17.24
N GLU A 63 -11.53 -22.53 -17.92
CA GLU A 63 -12.80 -22.30 -18.63
C GLU A 63 -13.91 -22.06 -17.60
N SER A 64 -13.87 -20.91 -16.95
CA SER A 64 -14.83 -20.50 -15.94
C SER A 64 -15.30 -19.10 -16.23
N MET A 65 -16.54 -19.00 -16.70
CA MET A 65 -17.24 -17.71 -16.90
C MET A 65 -17.25 -16.86 -15.63
N VAL A 66 -17.30 -17.50 -14.45
CA VAL A 66 -17.23 -16.83 -13.15
C VAL A 66 -15.85 -16.19 -12.92
N LEU A 67 -14.77 -16.89 -13.30
CA LEU A 67 -13.42 -16.35 -13.17
C LEU A 67 -13.21 -15.16 -14.12
N GLU A 68 -13.69 -15.25 -15.35
CA GLU A 68 -13.63 -14.14 -16.31
C GLU A 68 -14.36 -12.91 -15.81
N GLN A 69 -15.58 -13.09 -15.27
CA GLN A 69 -16.35 -12.01 -14.66
C GLN A 69 -15.64 -11.39 -13.45
N ALA A 70 -15.07 -12.22 -12.56
CA ALA A 70 -14.33 -11.73 -11.39
C ALA A 70 -13.07 -10.93 -11.80
N VAL A 71 -12.30 -11.45 -12.76
CA VAL A 71 -11.12 -10.79 -13.33
C VAL A 71 -11.49 -9.45 -13.96
N GLN A 72 -12.58 -9.41 -14.74
CA GLN A 72 -13.05 -8.19 -15.38
C GLN A 72 -13.49 -7.14 -14.34
N GLY A 73 -14.25 -7.54 -13.32
CA GLY A 73 -14.65 -6.65 -12.23
C GLY A 73 -13.46 -6.09 -11.46
N LEU A 74 -12.44 -6.91 -11.16
CA LEU A 74 -11.20 -6.46 -10.53
C LEU A 74 -10.45 -5.44 -11.38
N ARG A 75 -10.42 -5.61 -12.72
CA ARG A 75 -9.80 -4.64 -13.65
C ARG A 75 -10.56 -3.32 -13.70
N GLU A 76 -11.89 -3.35 -13.63
CA GLU A 76 -12.73 -2.15 -13.62
C GLU A 76 -12.50 -1.32 -12.34
N VAL A 77 -12.49 -1.99 -11.18
CA VAL A 77 -12.18 -1.34 -9.89
C VAL A 77 -10.74 -0.80 -9.89
N ALA A 78 -9.77 -1.54 -10.43
CA ALA A 78 -8.38 -1.08 -10.52
C ALA A 78 -8.24 0.19 -11.37
N LYS A 79 -8.97 0.31 -12.49
CA LYS A 79 -9.00 1.53 -13.32
C LYS A 79 -9.56 2.74 -12.57
N GLN A 80 -10.55 2.54 -11.71
CA GLN A 80 -11.11 3.61 -10.88
C GLN A 80 -10.11 4.08 -9.79
N GLN A 81 -9.25 3.18 -9.30
CA GLN A 81 -8.23 3.52 -8.31
C GLN A 81 -7.00 4.20 -8.92
N GLY A 82 -6.62 3.87 -10.15
CA GLY A 82 -5.52 4.53 -10.88
C GLY A 82 -5.80 5.98 -11.29
N ALA A 83 -7.07 6.42 -11.29
CA ALA A 83 -7.45 7.80 -11.61
C ALA A 83 -7.16 8.82 -10.49
N TRP A 84 -6.61 8.38 -9.35
CA TRP A 84 -6.17 9.26 -8.24
C TRP A 84 -4.68 9.65 -8.32
N GLN A 85 -4.00 9.33 -9.42
CA GLN A 85 -2.59 9.67 -9.66
C GLN A 85 -2.40 10.84 -10.64
N SER A 86 -3.39 11.73 -10.82
CA SER A 86 -3.28 12.94 -11.64
C SER A 86 -3.68 14.19 -10.89
#